data_AF-A0A1H6HE92-F1
#
_entry.id   AF-A0A1H6HE92-F1
#
_cell.length_a   1.000
_cell.length_b   1.000
_cell.length_c   1.000
_cell.angle_alpha   90.00
_cell.angle_beta   90.00
_cell.angle_gamma   90.00
#
_symmetry.space_group_name_H-M   'P 1'
#
loop_
_entity.id
_entity.type
_entity.pdbx_description
1 polymer ?
#
loop_
_entity_poly.entity_id
_entity_poly.type
_entity_poly.pdbx_seq_one_letter_code
_entity_poly.pdbx_strand_id
1 'polypeptide(L)'
;MLRKTMAVAALAVASIAIVGTAHARDQIRVVGSSTVYPFTTAVAEQFGKTGKFKTPVVESTGTGGGFKLFCAGVGPDHPDVSDASRAIKASEIETCAKNGVSDIVEVKIGYDGIVLAAAKRASHIDVTRKQLFLALAKEVPVDGKLVENPYVTWNQIDPKLPANKIEVLGPPPTSGTRDAFIELVLEHAAESFPELKELKKTDEKAFKKAYSSIREDGAYIEAGENDNLIVQKLDANPNAFGIFGYSFLEQNEDKLQGSKVDGVAPTFDDIAGGKYPVSRPLYIYVKKAHVGQIPGIKEFLVEYSSEKSWGKTGYLADKGLIPLADGERKEWATKATSLETLKK
;
A
#
# COMPACT_ATOMS: atom_id res chain seq x y z
N MET A 1 86.91 -0.41 -36.07
CA MET A 1 86.02 -0.97 -35.03
C MET A 1 84.72 -0.17 -35.04
N LEU A 2 83.68 -0.75 -35.65
CA LEU A 2 82.35 -0.16 -35.82
C LEU A 2 81.58 -0.17 -34.49
N ARG A 3 81.10 1.00 -34.03
CA ARG A 3 80.14 1.11 -32.92
C ARG A 3 78.72 0.87 -33.47
N LYS A 4 78.06 -0.18 -32.98
CA LYS A 4 76.66 -0.50 -33.26
C LYS A 4 75.73 0.52 -32.59
N THR A 5 74.91 1.17 -33.39
CA THR A 5 73.72 1.92 -32.96
C THR A 5 72.58 0.93 -32.70
N MET A 6 72.02 0.95 -31.49
CA MET A 6 70.74 0.31 -31.17
C MET A 6 69.67 1.41 -31.16
N ALA A 7 68.77 1.38 -32.14
CA ALA A 7 67.54 2.16 -32.14
C ALA A 7 66.47 1.39 -31.35
N VAL A 8 66.04 1.94 -30.22
CA VAL A 8 64.85 1.47 -29.50
C VAL A 8 63.68 2.33 -29.95
N ALA A 9 62.79 1.77 -30.77
CA ALA A 9 61.52 2.38 -31.12
C ALA A 9 60.53 2.16 -29.97
N ALA A 10 60.17 3.22 -29.25
CA ALA A 10 59.07 3.19 -28.29
C ALA A 10 57.73 3.35 -29.04
N LEU A 11 56.96 2.27 -29.16
CA LEU A 11 55.55 2.36 -29.56
C LEU A 11 54.74 2.89 -28.36
N ALA A 12 54.26 4.13 -28.47
CA ALA A 12 53.24 4.66 -27.58
C ALA A 12 51.87 4.08 -27.99
N VAL A 13 51.36 3.12 -27.23
CA VAL A 13 49.97 2.65 -27.37
C VAL A 13 49.07 3.66 -26.64
N ALA A 14 48.41 4.53 -27.40
CA ALA A 14 47.36 5.39 -26.86
C ALA A 14 46.12 4.53 -26.56
N SER A 15 45.92 4.19 -25.29
CA SER A 15 44.68 3.56 -24.82
C SER A 15 43.56 4.61 -24.87
N ILE A 16 42.75 4.60 -25.93
CA ILE A 16 41.49 5.35 -25.95
C ILE A 16 40.55 4.61 -24.98
N ALA A 17 40.46 5.10 -23.75
CA ALA A 17 39.38 4.72 -22.85
C ALA A 17 38.08 5.24 -23.48
N ILE A 18 37.29 4.35 -24.06
CA ILE A 18 35.90 4.63 -24.39
C ILE A 18 35.19 4.76 -23.04
N VAL A 19 35.13 5.99 -22.53
CA VAL A 19 34.24 6.34 -21.44
C VAL A 19 32.82 6.25 -22.01
N GLY A 20 32.22 5.06 -21.93
CA GLY A 20 30.82 4.89 -22.26
C GLY A 20 30.03 5.81 -21.35
N THR A 21 29.40 6.83 -21.92
CA THR A 21 28.41 7.64 -21.21
C THR A 21 27.31 6.68 -20.77
N ALA A 22 27.23 6.42 -19.46
CA ALA A 22 26.10 5.70 -18.88
C ALA A 22 24.86 6.52 -19.18
N HIS A 23 24.12 6.15 -20.23
CA HIS A 23 22.87 6.80 -20.56
C HIS A 23 21.90 6.51 -19.43
N ALA A 24 21.49 7.57 -18.72
CA ALA A 24 20.38 7.49 -17.80
C ALA A 24 19.16 6.96 -18.56
N ARG A 25 18.42 6.01 -17.95
CA ARG A 25 17.18 5.51 -18.55
C ARG A 25 16.18 6.67 -18.72
N ASP A 26 15.36 6.60 -19.75
CA ASP A 26 14.41 7.65 -20.12
C ASP A 26 12.98 7.39 -19.59
N GLN A 27 12.86 6.50 -18.60
CA GLN A 27 11.59 6.06 -18.04
C GLN A 27 11.69 5.93 -16.52
N ILE A 28 10.71 6.51 -15.83
CA ILE A 28 10.58 6.44 -14.37
C ILE A 28 10.19 5.00 -13.99
N ARG A 29 10.81 4.48 -12.92
CA ARG A 29 10.44 3.19 -12.30
C ARG A 29 9.97 3.41 -10.87
N VAL A 30 8.80 2.85 -10.58
CA VAL A 30 8.14 2.89 -9.27
C VAL A 30 7.97 1.46 -8.76
N VAL A 31 8.31 1.25 -7.50
CA VAL A 31 8.10 -0.02 -6.79
C VAL A 31 7.34 0.25 -5.50
N GLY A 32 6.67 -0.74 -4.92
CA GLY A 32 6.14 -0.60 -3.57
C GLY A 32 4.83 -1.29 -3.26
N SER A 33 3.98 -0.58 -2.55
CA SER A 33 2.75 -1.06 -1.92
C SER A 33 1.72 -1.55 -2.95
N SER A 34 1.16 -2.74 -2.74
CA SER A 34 0.02 -3.24 -3.51
C SER A 34 -1.23 -2.37 -3.36
N THR A 35 -1.39 -1.68 -2.23
CA THR A 35 -2.49 -0.74 -2.00
C THR A 35 -2.28 0.59 -2.71
N VAL A 36 -1.04 1.07 -2.84
CA VAL A 36 -0.77 2.32 -3.55
C VAL A 36 -0.59 2.12 -5.06
N TYR A 37 -0.24 0.91 -5.47
CA TYR A 37 -0.10 0.47 -6.86
C TYR A 37 -1.21 0.97 -7.81
N PRO A 38 -2.52 0.79 -7.54
CA PRO A 38 -3.57 1.27 -8.44
C PRO A 38 -3.60 2.79 -8.58
N PHE A 39 -3.29 3.54 -7.52
CA PHE A 39 -3.22 5.00 -7.54
C PHE A 39 -2.02 5.48 -8.35
N THR A 40 -0.84 4.94 -8.06
CA THR A 40 0.39 5.28 -8.79
C THR A 40 0.29 4.92 -10.27
N THR A 41 -0.32 3.78 -10.60
CA THR A 41 -0.58 3.38 -11.98
C THR A 41 -1.49 4.38 -12.69
N ALA A 42 -2.57 4.84 -12.05
CA ALA A 42 -3.45 5.86 -12.62
C ALA A 42 -2.70 7.19 -12.89
N VAL A 43 -1.84 7.63 -11.96
CA VAL A 43 -0.99 8.81 -12.18
C VAL A 43 0.00 8.58 -13.34
N ALA A 44 0.64 7.41 -13.39
CA ALA A 44 1.58 7.06 -14.46
C ALA A 44 0.92 7.10 -15.84
N GLU A 45 -0.28 6.54 -15.97
CA GLU A 45 -1.06 6.58 -17.21
C GLU A 45 -1.43 8.02 -17.61
N GLN A 46 -1.93 8.85 -16.69
CA GLN A 46 -2.27 10.24 -16.99
C GLN A 46 -1.04 11.07 -17.38
N PHE A 47 0.08 10.84 -16.70
CA PHE A 47 1.35 11.46 -17.02
C PHE A 47 1.84 11.09 -18.43
N GLY A 48 1.79 9.81 -18.80
CA GLY A 48 2.20 9.31 -20.12
C GLY A 48 1.33 9.81 -21.27
N LYS A 49 0.03 10.04 -21.02
CA LYS A 49 -0.92 10.58 -22.03
C LYS A 49 -0.53 11.97 -22.55
N THR A 50 0.28 12.73 -21.83
CA THR A 50 0.77 14.05 -22.29
C THR A 50 1.70 13.96 -23.51
N GLY A 51 2.26 12.77 -23.80
CA GLY A 51 3.17 12.52 -24.92
C GLY A 51 4.59 13.08 -24.76
N LYS A 52 4.87 13.82 -23.68
CA LYS A 52 6.19 14.44 -23.42
C LYS A 52 7.19 13.48 -22.78
N PHE A 53 6.70 12.49 -22.03
CA PHE A 53 7.51 11.52 -21.29
C PHE A 53 6.93 10.12 -21.48
N LYS A 54 7.78 9.09 -21.33
CA LYS A 54 7.31 7.71 -21.30
C LYS A 54 6.47 7.47 -20.03
N THR A 55 5.42 6.67 -20.16
CA THR A 55 4.62 6.18 -19.03
C THR A 55 5.53 5.49 -18.02
N PRO A 56 5.54 5.88 -16.72
CA PRO A 56 6.30 5.20 -15.68
C PRO A 56 5.95 3.71 -15.61
N VAL A 57 6.94 2.87 -15.30
CA VAL A 57 6.72 1.46 -14.97
C VAL A 57 6.44 1.38 -13.48
N VAL A 58 5.33 0.77 -13.10
CA VAL A 58 4.90 0.60 -11.71
C VAL A 58 4.87 -0.90 -11.41
N GLU A 59 5.54 -1.32 -10.35
CA GLU A 59 5.63 -2.73 -9.92
C GLU A 59 5.19 -2.87 -8.46
N SER A 60 4.25 -3.78 -8.21
CA SER A 60 3.82 -4.11 -6.85
C SER A 60 4.82 -5.09 -6.21
N THR A 61 5.47 -4.68 -5.13
CA THR A 61 6.50 -5.45 -4.42
C THR A 61 6.26 -5.54 -2.90
N GLY A 62 5.15 -4.99 -2.42
CA GLY A 62 4.89 -4.66 -1.02
C GLY A 62 5.72 -3.47 -0.51
N THR A 63 5.23 -2.74 0.49
CA THR A 63 5.91 -1.54 1.02
C THR A 63 7.34 -1.81 1.48
N GLY A 64 7.57 -2.89 2.25
CA GLY A 64 8.92 -3.26 2.70
C GLY A 64 9.84 -3.75 1.58
N GLY A 65 9.30 -4.49 0.60
CA GLY A 65 10.04 -4.90 -0.60
C GLY A 65 10.42 -3.71 -1.48
N GLY A 66 9.50 -2.75 -1.63
CA GLY A 66 9.70 -1.49 -2.34
C GLY A 66 10.82 -0.68 -1.73
N PHE A 67 10.80 -0.46 -0.40
CA PHE A 67 11.90 0.22 0.28
C PHE A 67 13.23 -0.52 0.18
N LYS A 68 13.23 -1.86 0.20
CA LYS A 68 14.46 -2.64 -0.02
C LYS A 68 15.07 -2.37 -1.39
N LEU A 69 14.25 -2.36 -2.45
CA LEU A 69 14.70 -2.08 -3.82
C LEU A 69 15.08 -0.60 -4.00
N PHE A 70 14.28 0.31 -3.45
CA PHE A 70 14.54 1.74 -3.46
C PHE A 70 15.85 2.06 -2.71
N CYS A 71 16.04 1.60 -1.49
CA CYS A 71 17.25 1.84 -0.71
C CYS A 71 18.49 1.07 -1.20
N ALA A 72 18.41 0.26 -2.27
CA ALA A 72 19.55 -0.51 -2.74
C ALA A 72 20.68 0.34 -3.37
N GLY A 73 20.39 1.58 -3.76
CA GLY A 73 21.40 2.49 -4.32
C GLY A 73 20.82 3.63 -5.16
N VAL A 74 21.71 4.44 -5.71
CA VAL A 74 21.43 5.51 -6.69
C VAL A 74 21.94 5.10 -8.08
N GLY A 75 21.42 5.75 -9.13
CA GLY A 75 21.75 5.42 -10.52
C GLY A 75 20.63 4.70 -11.30
N PRO A 76 20.84 4.45 -12.60
CA PRO A 76 19.81 4.04 -13.55
C PRO A 76 19.35 2.57 -13.41
N ASP A 77 19.98 1.79 -12.53
CA ASP A 77 19.58 0.39 -12.26
C ASP A 77 18.60 0.28 -11.08
N HIS A 78 18.46 1.33 -10.27
CA HIS A 78 17.61 1.33 -9.08
C HIS A 78 16.30 2.10 -9.32
N PRO A 79 15.17 1.73 -8.70
CA PRO A 79 13.91 2.46 -8.81
C PRO A 79 14.03 3.93 -8.37
N ASP A 80 13.22 4.81 -8.95
CA ASP A 80 13.21 6.25 -8.67
C ASP A 80 12.27 6.62 -7.53
N VAL A 81 11.16 5.89 -7.47
CA VAL A 81 10.06 6.12 -6.55
C VAL A 81 9.75 4.83 -5.78
N SER A 82 9.50 4.95 -4.47
CA SER A 82 8.82 3.92 -3.70
C SER A 82 7.46 4.45 -3.28
N ASP A 83 6.38 3.79 -3.68
CA ASP A 83 5.08 4.04 -3.05
C ASP A 83 4.90 3.15 -1.82
N ALA A 84 4.10 3.62 -0.85
CA ALA A 84 4.10 3.03 0.47
C ALA A 84 2.78 3.27 1.20
N SER A 85 2.30 2.23 1.87
CA SER A 85 1.10 2.29 2.71
C SER A 85 1.38 2.50 4.20
N ARG A 86 2.59 2.98 4.51
CA ARG A 86 3.04 3.45 5.82
C ARG A 86 4.22 4.37 5.61
N ALA A 87 4.55 5.15 6.64
CA ALA A 87 5.79 5.90 6.63
C ALA A 87 7.02 4.98 6.51
N ILE A 88 8.09 5.47 5.88
CA ILE A 88 9.40 4.83 5.86
C ILE A 88 9.92 4.69 7.30
N LYS A 89 10.49 3.53 7.65
CA LYS A 89 11.02 3.26 8.99
C LYS A 89 12.40 3.89 9.16
N ALA A 90 12.78 4.23 10.39
CA ALA A 90 14.13 4.70 10.71
C ALA A 90 15.23 3.74 10.20
N SER A 91 15.05 2.43 10.40
CA SER A 91 15.98 1.40 9.89
C SER A 91 16.07 1.36 8.35
N GLU A 92 15.01 1.75 7.65
CA GLU A 92 15.00 1.84 6.17
C GLU A 92 15.70 3.12 5.73
N ILE A 93 15.48 4.25 6.40
CA ILE A 93 16.23 5.50 6.18
C ILE A 93 17.74 5.26 6.37
N GLU A 94 18.14 4.58 7.45
CA GLU A 94 19.54 4.22 7.69
C GLU A 94 20.11 3.33 6.58
N THR A 95 19.33 2.37 6.09
CA THR A 95 19.72 1.50 4.99
C THR A 95 19.92 2.30 3.69
N CYS A 96 18.96 3.19 3.39
CA CYS A 96 19.05 4.13 2.29
C CYS A 96 20.33 4.98 2.38
N ALA A 97 20.61 5.58 3.54
CA ALA A 97 21.79 6.40 3.76
C ALA A 97 23.10 5.63 3.57
N LYS A 98 23.19 4.39 4.10
CA LYS A 98 24.36 3.50 3.91
C LYS A 98 24.65 3.20 2.43
N ASN A 99 23.61 3.17 1.60
CA ASN A 99 23.70 2.90 0.17
C ASN A 99 23.70 4.18 -0.69
N GLY A 100 23.94 5.36 -0.10
CA GLY A 100 24.04 6.63 -0.82
C GLY A 100 22.72 7.29 -1.20
N VAL A 101 21.58 6.74 -0.77
CA VAL A 101 20.25 7.35 -0.93
C VAL A 101 20.00 8.27 0.27
N SER A 102 20.62 9.45 0.30
CA SER A 102 20.56 10.36 1.46
C SER A 102 19.40 11.36 1.41
N ASP A 103 18.99 11.74 0.21
CA ASP A 103 18.05 12.85 -0.03
C ASP A 103 16.76 12.28 -0.60
N ILE A 104 15.78 12.06 0.28
CA ILE A 104 14.50 11.45 -0.05
C ILE A 104 13.41 12.51 0.10
N VAL A 105 12.63 12.73 -0.95
CA VAL A 105 11.40 13.52 -0.91
C VAL A 105 10.27 12.60 -0.48
N GLU A 106 9.63 12.89 0.66
CA GLU A 106 8.43 12.20 1.11
C GLU A 106 7.20 13.02 0.69
N VAL A 107 6.15 12.35 0.24
CA VAL A 107 4.87 12.98 -0.05
C VAL A 107 3.76 12.08 0.48
N LYS A 108 3.03 12.54 1.49
CA LYS A 108 1.77 11.90 1.88
C LYS A 108 0.71 12.25 0.83
N ILE A 109 0.04 11.24 0.28
CA ILE A 109 -0.86 11.41 -0.86
C ILE A 109 -2.34 11.36 -0.45
N GLY A 110 -2.64 10.79 0.71
CA GLY A 110 -4.01 10.56 1.16
C GLY A 110 -4.08 9.49 2.24
N TYR A 111 -5.28 8.99 2.43
CA TYR A 111 -5.57 7.86 3.30
C TYR A 111 -6.22 6.74 2.51
N ASP A 112 -6.01 5.54 3.02
CA ASP A 112 -6.82 4.36 2.73
C ASP A 112 -7.68 4.06 3.97
N GLY A 113 -8.87 3.54 3.75
CA GLY A 113 -9.83 3.17 4.79
C GLY A 113 -10.62 1.96 4.37
N ILE A 114 -10.55 0.88 5.14
CA ILE A 114 -11.25 -0.38 4.84
C ILE A 114 -12.42 -0.53 5.79
N VAL A 115 -13.60 -0.79 5.24
CA VAL A 115 -14.83 -0.91 6.04
C VAL A 115 -15.29 -2.35 6.12
N LEU A 116 -15.98 -2.67 7.20
CA LEU A 116 -16.97 -3.75 7.21
C LEU A 116 -18.33 -3.08 7.02
N ALA A 117 -19.07 -3.47 6.00
CA ALA A 117 -20.38 -2.89 5.70
C ALA A 117 -21.44 -3.96 5.47
N ALA A 118 -22.70 -3.59 5.61
CA ALA A 118 -23.86 -4.42 5.30
C ALA A 118 -24.92 -3.58 4.59
N ALA A 119 -25.96 -4.24 4.06
CA ALA A 119 -27.14 -3.55 3.55
C ALA A 119 -27.75 -2.63 4.62
N LYS A 120 -28.30 -1.47 4.24
CA LYS A 120 -28.95 -0.51 5.14
C LYS A 120 -30.08 -1.15 5.94
N ARG A 121 -30.78 -2.10 5.32
CA ARG A 121 -31.89 -2.86 5.90
C ARG A 121 -31.46 -4.08 6.72
N ALA A 122 -30.17 -4.41 6.75
CA ALA A 122 -29.64 -5.48 7.58
C ALA A 122 -29.60 -5.06 9.06
N SER A 123 -29.53 -6.04 9.95
CA SER A 123 -29.22 -5.78 11.36
C SER A 123 -27.82 -5.19 11.48
N HIS A 124 -27.70 -4.05 12.16
CA HIS A 124 -26.43 -3.42 12.42
C HIS A 124 -25.61 -4.24 13.42
N ILE A 125 -24.31 -4.37 13.17
CA ILE A 125 -23.35 -4.89 14.15
C ILE A 125 -22.17 -3.93 14.25
N ASP A 126 -21.63 -3.81 15.45
CA ASP A 126 -20.31 -3.24 15.70
C ASP A 126 -19.37 -4.38 16.06
N VAL A 127 -18.12 -4.30 15.59
CA VAL A 127 -17.13 -5.37 15.75
C VAL A 127 -15.81 -4.84 16.29
N THR A 128 -15.00 -5.75 16.80
CA THR A 128 -13.59 -5.52 17.08
C THR A 128 -12.74 -6.21 16.04
N ARG A 129 -11.49 -5.75 15.86
CA ARG A 129 -10.54 -6.47 14.99
C ARG A 129 -10.28 -7.90 15.47
N LYS A 130 -10.35 -8.14 16.79
CA LYS A 130 -10.28 -9.48 17.38
C LYS A 130 -11.44 -10.37 16.94
N GLN A 131 -12.67 -9.87 16.95
CA GLN A 131 -13.83 -10.62 16.45
C GLN A 131 -13.73 -10.89 14.95
N LEU A 132 -13.22 -9.94 14.15
CA LEU A 132 -12.98 -10.15 12.72
C LEU A 132 -11.93 -11.21 12.44
N PHE A 133 -10.85 -11.25 13.24
CA PHE A 133 -9.86 -12.33 13.18
C PHE A 133 -10.49 -13.69 13.47
N LEU A 134 -11.26 -13.79 14.56
CA LEU A 134 -11.97 -15.02 14.93
C LEU A 134 -13.00 -15.43 13.88
N ALA A 135 -13.59 -14.48 13.15
CA ALA A 135 -14.54 -14.77 12.09
C ALA A 135 -13.87 -15.28 10.80
N LEU A 136 -12.73 -14.69 10.40
CA LEU A 136 -12.23 -14.83 9.03
C LEU A 136 -10.87 -15.51 8.89
N ALA A 137 -10.05 -15.59 9.94
CA ALA A 137 -8.78 -16.33 9.86
C ALA A 137 -9.06 -17.82 9.62
N LYS A 138 -8.18 -18.49 8.86
CA LYS A 138 -8.26 -19.92 8.57
C LYS A 138 -8.11 -20.77 9.82
N GLU A 139 -7.19 -20.36 10.69
CA GLU A 139 -6.96 -20.99 11.98
C GLU A 139 -7.01 -19.94 13.08
N VAL A 140 -7.56 -20.30 14.24
CA VAL A 140 -7.76 -19.40 15.37
C VAL A 140 -7.34 -20.06 16.69
N PRO A 141 -6.87 -19.29 17.68
CA PRO A 141 -6.59 -19.83 19.00
C PRO A 141 -7.87 -20.27 19.73
N VAL A 142 -7.93 -21.55 20.10
CA VAL A 142 -8.97 -22.15 20.95
C VAL A 142 -8.27 -22.99 22.02
N ASP A 143 -8.56 -22.71 23.30
CA ASP A 143 -7.99 -23.42 24.45
C ASP A 143 -6.46 -23.58 24.40
N GLY A 144 -5.74 -22.51 24.02
CA GLY A 144 -4.28 -22.50 23.96
C GLY A 144 -3.67 -23.14 22.71
N LYS A 145 -4.49 -23.55 21.72
CA LYS A 145 -4.02 -24.19 20.48
C LYS A 145 -4.58 -23.48 19.26
N LEU A 146 -3.75 -23.38 18.21
CA LEU A 146 -4.21 -22.94 16.90
C LEU A 146 -4.95 -24.11 16.23
N VAL A 147 -6.21 -23.91 15.88
CA VAL A 147 -7.08 -24.92 15.25
C VAL A 147 -7.79 -24.34 14.04
N GLU A 148 -8.23 -25.19 13.10
CA GLU A 148 -9.14 -24.77 12.03
C GLU A 148 -10.35 -24.04 12.60
N ASN A 149 -10.74 -22.93 11.96
CA ASN A 149 -11.74 -22.02 12.50
C ASN A 149 -13.10 -22.71 12.74
N PRO A 150 -13.52 -22.89 14.01
CA PRO A 150 -14.74 -23.64 14.32
C PRO A 150 -16.01 -22.78 14.28
N TYR A 151 -15.87 -21.46 14.15
CA TYR A 151 -16.97 -20.52 14.28
C TYR A 151 -17.76 -20.45 12.97
N VAL A 152 -19.06 -20.78 13.02
CA VAL A 152 -19.98 -20.77 11.88
C VAL A 152 -20.93 -19.58 11.95
N THR A 153 -21.29 -19.12 13.15
CA THR A 153 -22.20 -17.99 13.39
C THR A 153 -21.53 -16.92 14.26
N TRP A 154 -21.93 -15.66 14.09
CA TRP A 154 -21.28 -14.55 14.80
C TRP A 154 -21.42 -14.66 16.32
N ASN A 155 -22.56 -15.15 16.82
CA ASN A 155 -22.80 -15.33 18.25
C ASN A 155 -21.94 -16.41 18.92
N GLN A 156 -21.28 -17.29 18.15
CA GLN A 156 -20.30 -18.24 18.70
C GLN A 156 -18.98 -17.55 19.05
N ILE A 157 -18.69 -16.40 18.42
CA ILE A 157 -17.51 -15.56 18.71
C ILE A 157 -17.79 -14.66 19.91
N ASP A 158 -18.96 -14.02 19.93
CA ASP A 158 -19.41 -13.16 21.03
C ASP A 158 -20.95 -13.23 21.13
N PRO A 159 -21.53 -13.63 22.28
CA PRO A 159 -22.99 -13.75 22.44
C PRO A 159 -23.80 -12.48 22.15
N LYS A 160 -23.17 -11.30 22.11
CA LYS A 160 -23.82 -10.03 21.74
C LYS A 160 -24.00 -9.85 20.23
N LEU A 161 -23.28 -10.63 19.42
CA LEU A 161 -23.38 -10.62 17.96
C LEU A 161 -24.56 -11.49 17.49
N PRO A 162 -25.07 -11.30 16.25
CA PRO A 162 -26.24 -12.03 15.77
C PRO A 162 -26.00 -13.54 15.61
N ALA A 163 -27.08 -14.33 15.70
CA ALA A 163 -27.03 -15.78 15.47
C ALA A 163 -26.92 -16.17 13.98
N ASN A 164 -26.76 -15.20 13.08
CA ASN A 164 -26.64 -15.44 11.65
C ASN A 164 -25.30 -16.12 11.33
N LYS A 165 -25.31 -16.90 10.24
CA LYS A 165 -24.09 -17.46 9.65
C LYS A 165 -23.10 -16.33 9.35
N ILE A 166 -21.82 -16.58 9.59
CA ILE A 166 -20.74 -15.70 9.14
C ILE A 166 -20.68 -15.82 7.61
N GLU A 167 -20.98 -14.72 6.93
CA GLU A 167 -20.89 -14.61 5.48
C GLU A 167 -20.35 -13.21 5.16
N VAL A 168 -19.07 -13.16 4.75
CA VAL A 168 -18.36 -11.93 4.45
C VAL A 168 -17.86 -11.98 3.01
N LEU A 169 -18.38 -11.08 2.20
CA LEU A 169 -17.92 -10.84 0.84
C LEU A 169 -16.64 -10.00 0.89
N GLY A 170 -15.64 -10.35 0.11
CA GLY A 170 -14.41 -9.56 0.08
C GLY A 170 -13.62 -9.72 -1.21
N PRO A 171 -12.57 -8.92 -1.38
CA PRO A 171 -11.77 -8.94 -2.58
C PRO A 171 -10.84 -10.17 -2.67
N PRO A 172 -10.34 -10.53 -3.85
CA PRO A 172 -9.49 -11.70 -4.07
C PRO A 172 -8.06 -11.50 -3.51
N PRO A 173 -7.21 -12.56 -3.47
CA PRO A 173 -5.84 -12.51 -2.97
C PRO A 173 -4.92 -11.49 -3.67
N THR A 174 -5.30 -11.04 -4.86
CA THR A 174 -4.56 -10.08 -5.69
C THR A 174 -4.89 -8.61 -5.38
N SER A 175 -5.86 -8.35 -4.50
CA SER A 175 -6.34 -7.01 -4.20
C SER A 175 -5.57 -6.33 -3.06
N GLY A 176 -5.18 -5.07 -3.28
CA GLY A 176 -4.59 -4.22 -2.24
C GLY A 176 -5.54 -3.90 -1.08
N THR A 177 -6.87 -3.99 -1.29
CA THR A 177 -7.88 -3.87 -0.23
C THR A 177 -7.82 -5.07 0.71
N ARG A 178 -7.61 -6.29 0.17
CA ARG A 178 -7.40 -7.49 0.97
C ARG A 178 -6.11 -7.40 1.77
N ASP A 179 -5.03 -6.96 1.14
CA ASP A 179 -3.75 -6.76 1.83
C ASP A 179 -3.89 -5.76 2.99
N ALA A 180 -4.57 -4.62 2.76
CA ALA A 180 -4.86 -3.64 3.79
C ALA A 180 -5.68 -4.24 4.95
N PHE A 181 -6.71 -5.04 4.64
CA PHE A 181 -7.50 -5.74 5.66
C PHE A 181 -6.65 -6.73 6.47
N ILE A 182 -5.81 -7.53 5.80
CA ILE A 182 -4.91 -8.48 6.47
C ILE A 182 -3.96 -7.74 7.42
N GLU A 183 -3.32 -6.65 6.99
CA GLU A 183 -2.35 -5.91 7.79
C GLU A 183 -3.02 -5.13 8.95
N LEU A 184 -4.10 -4.39 8.67
CA LEU A 184 -4.71 -3.48 9.65
C LEU A 184 -5.65 -4.19 10.63
N VAL A 185 -6.24 -5.32 10.21
CA VAL A 185 -7.18 -6.10 11.01
C VAL A 185 -6.55 -7.39 11.50
N LEU A 186 -6.16 -8.29 10.60
CA LEU A 186 -5.82 -9.67 10.98
C LEU A 186 -4.46 -9.75 11.68
N GLU A 187 -3.42 -9.11 11.14
CA GLU A 187 -2.09 -9.04 11.77
C GLU A 187 -2.18 -8.32 13.12
N HIS A 188 -2.83 -7.16 13.17
CA HIS A 188 -3.02 -6.42 14.42
C HIS A 188 -3.77 -7.24 15.47
N ALA A 189 -4.84 -7.93 15.09
CA ALA A 189 -5.60 -8.78 15.99
C ALA A 189 -4.81 -10.02 16.42
N ALA A 190 -4.03 -10.62 15.53
CA ALA A 190 -3.15 -11.75 15.83
C ALA A 190 -2.19 -11.40 16.97
N GLU A 191 -1.64 -10.19 16.96
CA GLU A 191 -0.80 -9.67 18.03
C GLU A 191 -1.52 -9.48 19.36
N SER A 192 -2.83 -9.68 19.47
CA SER A 192 -3.55 -9.65 20.76
C SER A 192 -3.65 -11.02 21.44
N PHE A 193 -3.43 -12.11 20.69
CA PHE A 193 -3.52 -13.48 21.21
C PHE A 193 -2.17 -13.97 21.75
N PRO A 194 -2.10 -14.48 23.00
CA PRO A 194 -0.85 -14.98 23.58
C PRO A 194 -0.13 -16.02 22.72
N GLU A 195 -0.87 -16.94 22.11
CA GLU A 195 -0.37 -18.02 21.27
C GLU A 195 0.33 -17.48 20.02
N LEU A 196 -0.31 -16.51 19.36
CA LEU A 196 0.24 -15.88 18.15
C LEU A 196 1.36 -14.89 18.47
N LYS A 197 1.32 -14.21 19.62
CA LYS A 197 2.45 -13.42 20.12
C LYS A 197 3.70 -14.27 20.33
N GLU A 198 3.54 -15.48 20.86
CA GLU A 198 4.67 -16.39 21.07
C GLU A 198 5.16 -16.99 19.75
N LEU A 199 4.24 -17.33 18.85
CA LEU A 199 4.58 -17.76 17.49
C LEU A 199 5.40 -16.70 16.75
N LYS A 200 5.05 -15.40 16.87
CA LYS A 200 5.81 -14.30 16.25
C LYS A 200 7.28 -14.26 16.67
N LYS A 201 7.58 -14.59 17.94
CA LYS A 201 8.96 -14.59 18.46
C LYS A 201 9.77 -15.80 18.00
N THR A 202 9.10 -16.94 17.83
CA THR A 202 9.74 -18.23 17.58
C THR A 202 9.82 -18.58 16.09
N ASP A 203 8.81 -18.17 15.31
CA ASP A 203 8.73 -18.37 13.87
C ASP A 203 7.89 -17.27 13.19
N GLU A 204 8.56 -16.22 12.72
CA GLU A 204 7.93 -15.09 12.02
C GLU A 204 7.19 -15.52 10.74
N LYS A 205 7.67 -16.58 10.05
CA LYS A 205 7.00 -17.08 8.84
C LYS A 205 5.70 -17.80 9.19
N ALA A 206 5.71 -18.61 10.24
CA ALA A 206 4.51 -19.26 10.74
C ALA A 206 3.50 -18.23 11.29
N PHE A 207 3.96 -17.22 12.02
CA PHE A 207 3.11 -16.10 12.46
C PHE A 207 2.46 -15.39 11.27
N LYS A 208 3.25 -15.05 10.24
CA LYS A 208 2.74 -14.45 9.00
C LYS A 208 1.66 -15.31 8.36
N LYS A 209 1.95 -16.60 8.19
CA LYS A 209 1.00 -17.56 7.63
C LYS A 209 -0.29 -17.63 8.45
N ALA A 210 -0.19 -17.62 9.79
CA ALA A 210 -1.33 -17.71 10.67
C ALA A 210 -2.28 -16.51 10.53
N TYR A 211 -1.75 -15.27 10.48
CA TYR A 211 -2.62 -14.09 10.34
C TYR A 211 -3.09 -13.84 8.91
N SER A 212 -2.30 -14.21 7.89
CA SER A 212 -2.61 -13.88 6.49
C SER A 212 -3.48 -14.93 5.79
N SER A 213 -3.69 -16.09 6.41
CA SER A 213 -4.54 -17.14 5.85
C SER A 213 -6.00 -16.87 6.22
N ILE A 214 -6.82 -16.55 5.22
CA ILE A 214 -8.28 -16.42 5.36
C ILE A 214 -8.93 -17.79 5.10
N ARG A 215 -9.99 -18.12 5.84
CA ARG A 215 -10.74 -19.37 5.67
C ARG A 215 -11.43 -19.45 4.30
N GLU A 216 -11.56 -20.66 3.77
CA GLU A 216 -12.10 -20.95 2.42
C GLU A 216 -13.36 -21.84 2.48
N ASP A 217 -13.96 -21.98 3.66
CA ASP A 217 -15.13 -22.83 3.95
C ASP A 217 -16.48 -22.13 3.72
N GLY A 218 -16.48 -21.03 2.97
CA GLY A 218 -17.67 -20.26 2.61
C GLY A 218 -18.11 -19.21 3.62
N ALA A 219 -17.33 -18.97 4.69
CA ALA A 219 -17.54 -17.80 5.55
C ALA A 219 -16.94 -16.52 4.96
N TYR A 220 -15.83 -16.62 4.22
CA TYR A 220 -15.31 -15.57 3.36
C TYR A 220 -15.57 -15.95 1.89
N ILE A 221 -16.17 -15.05 1.13
CA ILE A 221 -16.54 -15.28 -0.27
C ILE A 221 -15.89 -14.20 -1.13
N GLU A 222 -15.01 -14.64 -2.02
CA GLU A 222 -14.34 -13.74 -2.95
C GLU A 222 -15.34 -13.18 -3.98
N ALA A 223 -15.38 -11.85 -4.12
CA ALA A 223 -16.36 -11.15 -4.94
C ALA A 223 -15.77 -10.53 -6.21
N GLY A 224 -14.48 -10.76 -6.49
CA GLY A 224 -13.74 -10.20 -7.63
C GLY A 224 -13.04 -8.87 -7.32
N GLU A 225 -12.25 -8.36 -8.27
CA GLU A 225 -11.42 -7.14 -8.10
C GLU A 225 -12.22 -5.83 -8.04
N ASN A 226 -13.48 -5.84 -8.48
CA ASN A 226 -14.31 -4.65 -8.51
C ASN A 226 -15.17 -4.59 -7.24
N ASP A 227 -14.80 -3.72 -6.30
CA ASP A 227 -15.51 -3.52 -5.03
C ASP A 227 -17.01 -3.16 -5.22
N ASN A 228 -17.41 -2.58 -6.36
CA ASN A 228 -18.83 -2.36 -6.66
C ASN A 228 -19.64 -3.67 -6.74
N LEU A 229 -19.01 -4.80 -7.07
CA LEU A 229 -19.66 -6.10 -7.05
C LEU A 229 -20.01 -6.52 -5.62
N ILE A 230 -19.20 -6.14 -4.63
CA ILE A 230 -19.51 -6.38 -3.21
C ILE A 230 -20.72 -5.52 -2.82
N VAL A 231 -20.71 -4.23 -3.15
CA VAL A 231 -21.83 -3.30 -2.88
C VAL A 231 -23.15 -3.84 -3.44
N GLN A 232 -23.17 -4.27 -4.70
CA GLN A 232 -24.36 -4.83 -5.35
C GLN A 232 -24.86 -6.10 -4.67
N LYS A 233 -23.95 -7.01 -4.29
CA LYS A 233 -24.31 -8.26 -3.62
C LYS A 233 -24.84 -8.02 -2.20
N LEU A 234 -24.29 -7.04 -1.47
CA LEU A 234 -24.81 -6.66 -0.16
C LEU A 234 -26.23 -6.11 -0.26
N ASP A 235 -26.50 -5.23 -1.23
CA ASP A 235 -27.85 -4.72 -1.43
C ASP A 235 -28.84 -5.82 -1.85
N ALA A 236 -28.39 -6.99 -2.33
CA ALA A 236 -29.25 -8.15 -2.56
C ALA A 236 -29.36 -9.09 -1.34
N ASN A 237 -28.30 -9.22 -0.54
CA ASN A 237 -28.20 -10.15 0.60
C ASN A 237 -28.06 -9.39 1.93
N PRO A 238 -29.16 -9.15 2.67
CA PRO A 238 -29.11 -8.44 3.96
C PRO A 238 -28.52 -9.27 5.12
N ASN A 239 -28.12 -10.52 4.88
CA ASN A 239 -27.47 -11.36 5.89
C ASN A 239 -25.95 -11.36 5.80
N ALA A 240 -25.39 -10.87 4.68
CA ALA A 240 -23.95 -10.82 4.46
C ALA A 240 -23.35 -9.47 4.89
N PHE A 241 -22.06 -9.51 5.20
CA PHE A 241 -21.21 -8.34 5.33
C PHE A 241 -20.23 -8.25 4.16
N GLY A 242 -19.63 -7.10 3.94
CA GLY A 242 -18.64 -6.87 2.90
C GLY A 242 -17.45 -6.10 3.40
N ILE A 243 -16.27 -6.45 2.90
CA ILE A 243 -15.00 -5.75 3.13
C ILE A 243 -14.59 -5.06 1.84
N PHE A 244 -14.47 -3.73 1.88
CA PHE A 244 -14.07 -2.92 0.72
C PHE A 244 -13.61 -1.51 1.16
N GLY A 245 -13.14 -0.68 0.22
CA GLY A 245 -12.70 0.69 0.51
C GLY A 245 -13.84 1.63 0.93
N TYR A 246 -13.60 2.52 1.90
CA TYR A 246 -14.57 3.45 2.48
C TYR A 246 -15.28 4.33 1.44
N SER A 247 -14.60 4.75 0.37
CA SER A 247 -15.19 5.55 -0.70
C SER A 247 -16.46 4.91 -1.29
N PHE A 248 -16.49 3.58 -1.42
CA PHE A 248 -17.67 2.87 -1.92
C PHE A 248 -18.81 2.85 -0.91
N LEU A 249 -18.52 2.90 0.39
CA LEU A 249 -19.55 3.06 1.42
C LEU A 249 -20.14 4.46 1.35
N GLU A 250 -19.28 5.48 1.32
CA GLU A 250 -19.69 6.90 1.22
C GLU A 250 -20.57 7.16 -0.02
N GLN A 251 -20.21 6.57 -1.16
CA GLN A 251 -20.99 6.71 -2.40
C GLN A 251 -22.34 5.95 -2.39
N ASN A 252 -22.56 5.04 -1.44
CA ASN A 252 -23.73 4.16 -1.38
C ASN A 252 -24.39 4.17 0.01
N GLU A 253 -24.31 5.29 0.76
CA GLU A 253 -24.90 5.41 2.11
C GLU A 253 -26.42 5.29 2.16
N ASP A 254 -27.08 5.49 1.01
CA ASP A 254 -28.51 5.23 0.82
C ASP A 254 -28.85 3.73 0.88
N LYS A 255 -27.91 2.87 0.47
CA LYS A 255 -28.08 1.40 0.39
C LYS A 255 -27.32 0.64 1.44
N LEU A 256 -26.26 1.20 2.00
CA LEU A 256 -25.34 0.52 2.89
C LEU A 256 -25.18 1.22 4.24
N GLN A 257 -24.68 0.47 5.21
CA GLN A 257 -24.23 0.95 6.51
C GLN A 257 -22.88 0.33 6.84
N GLY A 258 -21.97 1.13 7.41
CA GLY A 258 -20.69 0.66 7.91
C GLY A 258 -20.75 0.31 9.40
N SER A 259 -20.14 -0.79 9.80
CA SER A 259 -19.93 -1.19 11.19
C SER A 259 -18.86 -0.33 11.84
N LYS A 260 -18.99 -0.02 13.14
CA LYS A 260 -17.83 0.47 13.89
C LYS A 260 -16.83 -0.65 14.06
N VAL A 261 -15.55 -0.29 13.99
CA VAL A 261 -14.44 -1.20 14.30
C VAL A 261 -13.71 -0.66 15.53
N ASP A 262 -13.57 -1.49 16.55
CA ASP A 262 -13.05 -1.12 17.87
C ASP A 262 -13.75 0.13 18.45
N GLY A 263 -15.05 0.27 18.19
CA GLY A 263 -15.89 1.37 18.69
C GLY A 263 -15.82 2.68 17.90
N VAL A 264 -15.02 2.76 16.82
CA VAL A 264 -14.90 3.94 15.95
C VAL A 264 -15.64 3.72 14.64
N ALA A 265 -16.43 4.70 14.20
CA ALA A 265 -17.18 4.63 12.95
C ALA A 265 -16.27 4.92 11.74
N PRO A 266 -16.53 4.29 10.58
CA PRO A 266 -15.83 4.63 9.35
C PRO A 266 -16.41 5.92 8.77
N THR A 267 -15.95 7.06 9.25
CA THR A 267 -16.31 8.39 8.71
C THR A 267 -15.10 9.03 8.06
N PHE A 268 -15.33 9.94 7.12
CA PHE A 268 -14.25 10.72 6.50
C PHE A 268 -13.36 11.38 7.55
N ASP A 269 -13.95 12.05 8.55
CA ASP A 269 -13.21 12.75 9.60
C ASP A 269 -12.40 11.81 10.50
N ASP A 270 -12.96 10.65 10.87
CA ASP A 270 -12.24 9.68 11.69
C ASP A 270 -11.14 8.97 10.90
N ILE A 271 -11.31 8.75 9.60
CA ILE A 271 -10.28 8.16 8.73
C ILE A 271 -9.17 9.18 8.44
N ALA A 272 -9.51 10.37 7.94
CA ALA A 272 -8.55 11.43 7.66
C ALA A 272 -7.84 11.92 8.93
N GLY A 273 -8.51 11.85 10.09
CA GLY A 273 -7.93 12.12 11.40
C GLY A 273 -7.10 10.98 11.99
N GLY A 274 -7.03 9.81 11.32
CA GLY A 274 -6.30 8.63 11.80
C GLY A 274 -6.89 7.99 13.06
N LYS A 275 -8.14 8.26 13.39
CA LYS A 275 -8.87 7.70 14.54
C LYS A 275 -9.50 6.36 14.22
N TYR A 276 -9.98 6.17 12.99
CA TYR A 276 -10.57 4.91 12.56
C TYR A 276 -9.47 3.83 12.40
N PRO A 277 -9.56 2.69 13.12
CA PRO A 277 -8.44 1.76 13.28
C PRO A 277 -8.11 0.95 12.03
N VAL A 278 -9.02 0.92 11.05
CA VAL A 278 -8.81 0.25 9.76
C VAL A 278 -8.57 1.28 8.67
N SER A 279 -7.73 2.26 8.98
CA SER A 279 -7.24 3.25 8.03
C SER A 279 -5.74 3.42 8.14
N ARG A 280 -5.13 3.97 7.10
CA ARG A 280 -3.69 4.27 7.08
C ARG A 280 -3.36 5.41 6.14
N PRO A 281 -2.32 6.20 6.47
CA PRO A 281 -1.77 7.16 5.53
C PRO A 281 -1.03 6.46 4.40
N LEU A 282 -1.15 7.02 3.19
CA LEU A 282 -0.46 6.55 1.99
C LEU A 282 0.59 7.59 1.56
N TYR A 283 1.67 7.12 0.98
CA TYR A 283 2.82 7.93 0.61
C TYR A 283 3.44 7.53 -0.73
N ILE A 284 4.18 8.47 -1.30
CA ILE A 284 5.25 8.20 -2.25
C ILE A 284 6.56 8.79 -1.74
N TYR A 285 7.65 8.14 -2.09
CA TYR A 285 9.02 8.53 -1.75
C TYR A 285 9.83 8.64 -3.02
N VAL A 286 10.51 9.75 -3.25
CA VAL A 286 11.29 10.00 -4.47
C VAL A 286 12.75 10.24 -4.12
N LYS A 287 13.67 9.59 -4.85
CA LYS A 287 15.10 9.89 -4.74
C LYS A 287 15.41 11.22 -5.39
N LYS A 288 15.81 12.21 -4.59
CA LYS A 288 16.20 13.51 -5.13
C LYS A 288 17.42 13.41 -6.04
N ALA A 289 18.34 12.47 -5.77
CA ALA A 289 19.51 12.19 -6.60
C ALA A 289 19.17 11.78 -8.05
N HIS A 290 17.97 11.26 -8.31
CA HIS A 290 17.53 10.90 -9.66
C HIS A 290 16.88 12.07 -10.41
N VAL A 291 16.49 13.13 -9.71
CA VAL A 291 15.89 14.32 -10.33
C VAL A 291 16.91 15.02 -11.23
N GLY A 292 16.54 15.22 -12.50
CA GLY A 292 17.43 15.80 -13.51
C GLY A 292 18.38 14.80 -14.17
N GLN A 293 18.46 13.57 -13.65
CA GLN A 293 19.14 12.43 -14.29
C GLN A 293 18.14 11.59 -15.07
N ILE A 294 16.99 11.27 -14.45
CA ILE A 294 15.87 10.59 -15.09
C ILE A 294 14.84 11.65 -15.50
N PRO A 295 14.50 11.74 -16.81
CA PRO A 295 13.53 12.73 -17.30
C PRO A 295 12.15 12.57 -16.65
N GLY A 296 11.50 13.69 -16.36
CA GLY A 296 10.08 13.71 -15.99
C GLY A 296 9.74 13.56 -14.51
N ILE A 297 10.70 13.34 -13.60
CA ILE A 297 10.39 13.13 -12.17
C ILE A 297 9.67 14.34 -11.55
N LYS A 298 10.10 15.57 -11.87
CA LYS A 298 9.46 16.79 -11.34
C LYS A 298 8.03 16.90 -11.85
N GLU A 299 7.84 16.64 -13.14
CA GLU A 299 6.54 16.69 -13.80
C GLU A 299 5.61 15.58 -13.31
N PHE A 300 6.16 14.40 -12.98
CA PHE A 300 5.42 13.30 -12.37
C PHE A 300 4.93 13.68 -10.96
N LEU A 301 5.78 14.31 -10.15
CA LEU A 301 5.37 14.86 -8.85
C LEU A 301 4.30 15.95 -9.00
N VAL A 302 4.39 16.82 -10.01
CA VAL A 302 3.35 17.82 -10.31
C VAL A 302 2.03 17.15 -10.69
N GLU A 303 2.05 16.11 -11.54
CA GLU A 303 0.82 15.37 -11.89
C GLU A 303 0.20 14.72 -10.66
N TYR A 304 1.02 13.97 -9.90
CA TYR A 304 0.59 13.27 -8.68
C TYR A 304 -0.07 14.23 -7.70
N SER A 305 0.58 15.39 -7.49
CA SER A 305 0.17 16.44 -6.54
C SER A 305 -0.82 17.47 -7.09
N SER A 306 -1.40 17.22 -8.27
CA SER A 306 -2.38 18.13 -8.87
C SER A 306 -3.78 17.92 -8.29
N GLU A 307 -4.58 18.98 -8.20
CA GLU A 307 -5.97 18.89 -7.70
C GLU A 307 -6.84 17.94 -8.55
N LYS A 308 -6.55 17.79 -9.85
CA LYS A 308 -7.23 16.81 -10.72
C LYS A 308 -6.88 15.35 -10.39
N SER A 309 -5.75 15.11 -9.73
CA SER A 309 -5.27 13.79 -9.31
C SER A 309 -5.80 13.43 -7.92
N TRP A 310 -5.29 14.10 -6.89
CA TRP A 310 -5.52 13.76 -5.48
C TRP A 310 -6.53 14.66 -4.76
N GLY A 311 -7.17 15.59 -5.49
CA GLY A 311 -8.18 16.47 -4.91
C GLY A 311 -9.47 15.72 -4.57
N LYS A 312 -10.39 16.43 -3.91
CA LYS A 312 -11.68 15.85 -3.46
C LYS A 312 -12.50 15.20 -4.59
N THR A 313 -12.38 15.73 -5.79
CA THR A 313 -13.04 15.21 -7.01
C THR A 313 -12.01 14.78 -8.06
N GLY A 314 -10.79 14.47 -7.62
CA GLY A 314 -9.72 14.01 -8.50
C GLY A 314 -9.88 12.54 -8.84
N TYR A 315 -9.24 12.10 -9.93
CA TYR A 315 -9.39 10.73 -10.42
C TYR A 315 -8.87 9.66 -9.44
N LEU A 316 -8.06 10.03 -8.44
CA LEU A 316 -7.65 9.10 -7.38
C LEU A 316 -8.77 8.85 -6.36
N ALA A 317 -9.65 9.84 -6.12
CA ALA A 317 -10.81 9.66 -5.26
C ALA A 317 -11.79 8.64 -5.87
N ASP A 318 -11.98 8.66 -7.19
CA ASP A 318 -12.77 7.66 -7.93
C ASP A 318 -12.19 6.24 -7.82
N LYS A 319 -10.88 6.13 -7.54
CA LYS A 319 -10.19 4.86 -7.28
C LYS A 319 -10.20 4.45 -5.79
N GLY A 320 -10.78 5.27 -4.93
CA GLY A 320 -10.93 5.03 -3.49
C GLY A 320 -9.87 5.64 -2.60
N LEU A 321 -9.02 6.54 -3.12
CA LEU A 321 -8.15 7.35 -2.28
C LEU A 321 -8.99 8.31 -1.46
N ILE A 322 -8.79 8.34 -0.14
CA ILE A 322 -9.42 9.33 0.73
C ILE A 322 -8.52 10.58 0.75
N PRO A 323 -8.97 11.72 0.19
CA PRO A 323 -8.14 12.90 0.04
C PRO A 323 -7.69 13.50 1.37
N LEU A 324 -6.48 14.07 1.39
CA LEU A 324 -6.05 14.91 2.51
C LEU A 324 -6.91 16.17 2.61
N ALA A 325 -7.00 16.74 3.81
CA ALA A 325 -7.63 18.05 4.02
C ALA A 325 -6.95 19.12 3.14
N ASP A 326 -7.71 20.13 2.68
CA ASP A 326 -7.24 21.08 1.66
C ASP A 326 -5.97 21.84 2.05
N GLY A 327 -5.80 22.16 3.34
CA GLY A 327 -4.58 22.79 3.86
C GLY A 327 -3.37 21.86 3.81
N GLU A 328 -3.52 20.63 4.32
CA GLU A 328 -2.46 19.62 4.34
C GLU A 328 -2.07 19.21 2.91
N ARG A 329 -3.04 19.07 2.00
CA ARG A 329 -2.80 18.74 0.59
C ARG A 329 -1.95 19.80 -0.11
N LYS A 330 -2.23 21.09 0.11
CA LYS A 330 -1.42 22.20 -0.42
C LYS A 330 0.00 22.23 0.13
N GLU A 331 0.16 21.90 1.41
CA GLU A 331 1.48 21.76 2.04
C GLU A 331 2.28 20.64 1.37
N TRP A 332 1.70 19.44 1.21
CA TRP A 332 2.36 18.33 0.52
C TRP A 332 2.63 18.62 -0.96
N ALA A 333 1.75 19.36 -1.65
CA ALA A 333 1.99 19.81 -3.02
C ALA A 333 3.26 20.67 -3.10
N THR A 334 3.41 21.59 -2.14
CA THR A 334 4.56 22.49 -2.06
C THR A 334 5.83 21.70 -1.76
N LYS A 335 5.79 20.77 -0.79
CA LYS A 335 6.92 19.88 -0.47
C LYS A 335 7.35 19.05 -1.68
N ALA A 336 6.38 18.44 -2.37
CA ALA A 336 6.61 17.63 -3.56
C ALA A 336 7.28 18.45 -4.68
N THR A 337 6.70 19.61 -5.03
CA THR A 337 7.16 20.45 -6.15
C THR A 337 8.45 21.22 -5.87
N SER A 338 8.72 21.56 -4.60
CA SER A 338 10.00 22.16 -4.17
C SER A 338 11.09 21.11 -3.90
N LEU A 339 10.76 19.82 -3.95
CA LEU A 339 11.65 18.70 -3.63
C LEU A 339 12.24 18.84 -2.22
N GLU A 340 11.39 19.19 -1.26
CA GLU A 340 11.76 19.21 0.16
C GLU A 340 12.08 17.78 0.61
N THR A 341 13.25 17.62 1.21
CA THR A 341 13.71 16.30 1.68
C THR A 341 13.23 16.05 3.10
N LEU A 342 12.92 14.79 3.39
CA LEU A 342 12.64 14.30 4.74
C LEU A 342 13.77 14.74 5.68
N LYS A 343 13.39 15.36 6.80
CA LYS A 343 14.34 15.77 7.84
C LYS A 343 14.76 14.54 8.63
N LYS A 344 16.07 14.38 8.81
CA LYS A 344 16.67 13.23 9.51
C LYS A 344 16.45 13.29 11.01
#